data_AF-A0A1H0FHK4-F1
#
_entry.id   AF-A0A1H0FHK4-F1
#
_cell.length_a   1.000
_cell.length_b   1.000
_cell.length_c   1.000
_cell.angle_alpha   90.00
_cell.angle_beta   90.00
_cell.angle_gamma   90.00
#
_symmetry.space_group_name_H-M   'P 1'
#
loop_
_entity.id
_entity.type
_entity.pdbx_description
1 polymer ?
#
loop_
_entity_poly.entity_id
_entity_poly.type
_entity_poly.pdbx_seq_one_letter_code
_entity_poly.pdbx_strand_id
1 'polypeptide(L)'
;MPWGAVSAGGWEPFLRLWSEEWVRAHDHEPEAGRPLEPEVRRRQWLGFEPATAEQLAAAEARLGRTLPPSLRTFLEVTNGWRDAGCFIYELAGTETLEWLADTPDAHWITAYAWADEDPAEGEAGLLRRSLRLSLSGDVAVMFLDPDDVDDRGEWAAYWLSSWSGEGPRRFGSFAALLYDQYASFHALRRPPGATRDHWDATVETARLAALDGEVANALTLLEEAQRFGRPRAGLLRAQLLGMRGRWYEARVGDLVHPRNAVDGLFESPLFTEELLPLICFEERLPNSTGNRGLRALRRLGPPQINELADAYLDGSRQPTFGNPEFDTAVRRILDRLLAEPAFQVPEPEPVSDAVVVRRSSGIKGAGAPLSPFERQRAAREEQKRLAAAAWPDLAAALELWRPRTADHVAPIALYSHPVLATLLQHGPSRTK
;
A
#
# COMPACT_ATOMS: atom_id res chain seq x y z
N MET A 1 -2.88 -13.47 -15.44
CA MET A 1 -3.57 -12.20 -15.72
C MET A 1 -4.09 -12.28 -17.13
N PRO A 2 -5.40 -12.19 -17.42
CA PRO A 2 -5.85 -12.20 -18.81
C PRO A 2 -5.24 -11.02 -19.61
N TRP A 3 -4.75 -9.98 -18.91
CA TRP A 3 -4.13 -8.80 -19.52
C TRP A 3 -2.85 -8.39 -18.77
N GLY A 4 -1.87 -9.30 -18.67
CA GLY A 4 -0.51 -8.89 -18.30
C GLY A 4 -0.01 -7.80 -19.25
N ALA A 5 0.78 -6.86 -18.74
CA ALA A 5 1.40 -5.70 -19.41
C ALA A 5 0.92 -5.49 -20.86
N VAL A 6 0.05 -4.49 -21.08
CA VAL A 6 -0.50 -4.17 -22.40
C VAL A 6 0.62 -4.17 -23.43
N SER A 7 0.64 -5.20 -24.28
CA SER A 7 1.62 -5.33 -25.36
C SER A 7 1.04 -4.67 -26.62
N ALA A 8 1.85 -4.50 -27.65
CA ALA A 8 1.47 -3.86 -28.91
C ALA A 8 0.15 -4.40 -29.53
N GLY A 9 -0.20 -5.67 -29.32
CA GLY A 9 -1.48 -6.27 -29.78
C GLY A 9 -2.61 -6.29 -28.74
N GLY A 10 -2.39 -5.76 -27.54
CA GLY A 10 -3.32 -5.79 -26.42
C GLY A 10 -4.12 -4.49 -26.19
N TRP A 11 -3.81 -3.41 -26.92
CA TRP A 11 -4.44 -2.11 -26.70
C TRP A 11 -5.94 -2.11 -26.96
N GLU A 12 -6.42 -2.57 -28.12
CA GLU A 12 -7.84 -2.46 -28.47
C GLU A 12 -8.76 -3.21 -27.47
N PRO A 13 -8.50 -4.47 -27.07
CA PRO A 13 -9.31 -5.15 -26.04
C PRO A 13 -9.27 -4.43 -24.69
N PHE A 14 -8.09 -3.98 -24.26
CA PHE A 14 -7.92 -3.27 -22.98
C PHE A 14 -8.69 -1.95 -22.95
N LEU A 15 -8.57 -1.15 -24.00
CA LEU A 15 -9.22 0.16 -24.11
C LEU A 15 -10.74 0.03 -24.28
N ARG A 16 -11.23 -1.05 -24.93
CA ARG A 16 -12.67 -1.34 -24.96
C ARG A 16 -13.20 -1.65 -23.57
N LEU A 17 -12.52 -2.53 -22.83
CA LEU A 17 -12.89 -2.85 -21.45
C LEU A 17 -12.89 -1.60 -20.57
N TRP A 18 -11.86 -0.76 -20.68
CA TRP A 18 -11.79 0.50 -19.95
C TRP A 18 -12.96 1.42 -20.31
N SER A 19 -13.25 1.61 -21.61
CA SER A 19 -14.39 2.43 -22.06
C SER A 19 -15.71 1.94 -21.49
N GLU A 20 -15.99 0.63 -21.58
CA GLU A 20 -17.21 0.03 -21.07
C GLU A 20 -17.36 0.24 -19.55
N GLU A 21 -16.30 -0.03 -18.78
CA GLU A 21 -16.35 0.11 -17.32
C GLU A 21 -16.40 1.57 -16.88
N TRP A 22 -15.79 2.49 -17.63
CA TRP A 22 -15.87 3.93 -17.38
C TRP A 22 -17.29 4.46 -17.58
N VAL A 23 -17.96 4.04 -18.65
CA VAL A 23 -19.36 4.41 -18.89
C VAL A 23 -20.27 3.81 -17.82
N ARG A 24 -20.09 2.53 -17.46
CA ARG A 24 -20.84 1.90 -16.35
C ARG A 24 -20.64 2.63 -15.03
N ALA A 25 -19.43 3.13 -14.74
CA ALA A 25 -19.16 3.91 -13.54
C ALA A 25 -20.05 5.17 -13.47
N HIS A 26 -20.19 5.87 -14.60
CA HIS A 26 -21.01 7.08 -14.69
C HIS A 26 -22.50 6.78 -14.60
N ASP A 27 -22.97 5.65 -15.13
CA ASP A 27 -24.37 5.26 -15.02
C ASP A 27 -24.72 4.79 -13.58
N HIS A 28 -23.75 4.21 -12.86
CA HIS A 28 -23.91 3.81 -11.46
C HIS A 28 -23.87 5.00 -10.49
N GLU A 29 -22.98 5.96 -10.72
CA GLU A 29 -22.85 7.19 -9.91
C GLU A 29 -22.77 8.45 -10.79
N PRO A 30 -23.90 8.95 -11.32
CA PRO A 30 -23.92 10.08 -12.26
C PRO A 30 -23.37 11.39 -11.70
N GLU A 31 -23.46 11.56 -10.37
CA GLU A 31 -22.97 12.75 -9.66
C GLU A 31 -21.49 12.66 -9.30
N ALA A 32 -20.87 11.47 -9.43
CA ALA A 32 -19.46 11.29 -9.18
C ALA A 32 -18.66 11.83 -10.38
N GLY A 33 -18.18 13.06 -10.27
CA GLY A 33 -17.24 13.66 -11.22
C GLY A 33 -17.90 14.37 -12.40
N ARG A 34 -17.17 14.45 -13.52
CA ARG A 34 -17.55 15.27 -14.67
C ARG A 34 -18.53 14.51 -15.58
N PRO A 35 -19.49 15.19 -16.23
CA PRO A 35 -20.37 14.54 -17.19
C PRO A 35 -19.60 13.90 -18.36
N LEU A 36 -20.06 12.72 -18.80
CA LEU A 36 -19.56 12.10 -20.03
C LEU A 36 -19.86 12.98 -21.25
N GLU A 37 -18.89 13.07 -22.15
CA GLU A 37 -19.13 13.67 -23.47
C GLU A 37 -20.23 12.90 -24.23
N PRO A 38 -21.12 13.60 -24.96
CA PRO A 38 -22.19 12.95 -25.73
C PRO A 38 -21.70 11.91 -26.74
N GLU A 39 -20.49 12.12 -27.30
CA GLU A 39 -19.86 11.19 -28.22
C GLU A 39 -19.49 9.86 -27.55
N VAL A 40 -18.88 9.94 -26.36
CA VAL A 40 -18.50 8.77 -25.55
C VAL A 40 -19.74 7.98 -25.18
N ARG A 41 -20.81 8.66 -24.72
CA ARG A 41 -22.08 7.99 -24.39
C ARG A 41 -22.68 7.27 -25.59
N ARG A 42 -22.60 7.86 -26.79
CA ARG A 42 -23.15 7.26 -28.01
C ARG A 42 -22.31 6.10 -28.53
N ARG A 43 -20.99 6.24 -28.55
CA ARG A 43 -20.07 5.25 -29.12
C ARG A 43 -19.63 4.17 -28.13
N GLN A 44 -19.84 4.39 -26.83
CA GLN A 44 -19.29 3.55 -25.76
C GLN A 44 -17.75 3.42 -25.89
N TRP A 45 -17.09 4.50 -26.31
CA TRP A 45 -15.66 4.56 -26.62
C TRP A 45 -15.08 5.88 -26.13
N LEU A 46 -14.04 5.82 -25.30
CA LEU A 46 -13.33 7.00 -24.78
C LEU A 46 -12.32 7.57 -25.78
N GLY A 47 -11.80 6.71 -26.66
CA GLY A 47 -10.78 7.08 -27.63
C GLY A 47 -11.30 7.94 -28.77
N PHE A 48 -10.37 8.29 -29.65
CA PHE A 48 -10.60 8.98 -30.91
C PHE A 48 -10.40 8.01 -32.07
N GLU A 49 -10.49 8.51 -33.30
CA GLU A 49 -10.12 7.72 -34.47
C GLU A 49 -8.62 7.34 -34.41
N PRO A 50 -8.23 6.16 -34.91
CA PRO A 50 -6.83 5.75 -35.06
C PRO A 50 -5.96 6.78 -35.79
N ALA A 51 -4.70 6.91 -35.39
CA ALA A 51 -3.72 7.71 -36.12
C ALA A 51 -3.30 6.99 -37.42
N THR A 52 -3.18 7.73 -38.51
CA THR A 52 -2.61 7.18 -39.75
C THR A 52 -1.08 7.08 -39.68
N ALA A 53 -0.49 6.27 -40.55
CA ALA A 53 0.97 6.17 -40.66
C ALA A 53 1.63 7.53 -40.96
N GLU A 54 0.97 8.37 -41.77
CA GLU A 54 1.43 9.71 -42.10
C GLU A 54 1.38 10.64 -40.88
N GLN A 55 0.33 10.57 -40.07
CA GLN A 55 0.21 11.36 -38.84
C GLN A 55 1.29 10.99 -37.82
N LEU A 56 1.58 9.69 -37.67
CA LEU A 56 2.64 9.21 -36.79
C LEU A 56 4.02 9.67 -37.28
N ALA A 57 4.32 9.51 -38.58
CA ALA A 57 5.58 9.96 -39.16
C ALA A 57 5.75 11.48 -39.05
N ALA A 58 4.68 12.25 -39.23
CA ALA A 58 4.70 13.70 -39.05
C ALA A 58 4.96 14.11 -37.59
N ALA A 59 4.37 13.40 -36.62
CA ALA A 59 4.63 13.63 -35.19
C ALA A 59 6.10 13.36 -34.84
N GLU A 60 6.65 12.23 -35.27
CA GLU A 60 8.05 11.88 -35.03
C GLU A 60 9.03 12.84 -35.69
N ALA A 61 8.75 13.27 -36.92
CA ALA A 61 9.54 14.28 -37.61
C ALA A 61 9.52 15.63 -36.88
N ARG A 62 8.35 16.03 -36.35
CA ARG A 62 8.19 17.27 -35.57
C ARG A 62 8.90 17.21 -34.22
N LEU A 63 8.85 16.07 -33.54
CA LEU A 63 9.50 15.86 -32.24
C LEU A 63 11.02 15.57 -32.38
N GLY A 64 11.49 15.18 -33.56
CA GLY A 64 12.88 14.81 -33.82
C GLY A 64 13.28 13.47 -33.19
N ARG A 65 12.32 12.65 -32.78
CA ARG A 65 12.50 11.36 -32.11
C ARG A 65 11.44 10.37 -32.58
N THR A 66 11.81 9.09 -32.68
CA THR A 66 10.85 7.99 -32.83
C THR A 66 10.11 7.80 -31.52
N LEU A 67 8.79 7.65 -31.56
CA LEU A 67 7.97 7.45 -30.37
C LEU A 67 8.26 6.08 -29.73
N PRO A 68 8.19 5.95 -28.39
CA PRO A 68 8.37 4.66 -27.75
C PRO A 68 7.28 3.67 -28.20
N PRO A 69 7.59 2.37 -28.34
CA PRO A 69 6.71 1.40 -28.99
C PRO A 69 5.28 1.36 -28.44
N SER A 70 5.11 1.44 -27.11
CA SER A 70 3.80 1.39 -26.48
C SER A 70 2.94 2.63 -26.74
N LEU A 71 3.55 3.83 -26.82
CA LEU A 71 2.82 5.05 -27.23
C LEU A 71 2.47 5.01 -28.71
N ARG A 72 3.40 4.58 -29.57
CA ARG A 72 3.17 4.49 -31.01
C ARG A 72 1.99 3.56 -31.34
N THR A 73 2.02 2.34 -30.81
CA THR A 73 0.97 1.34 -31.04
C THR A 73 -0.36 1.69 -30.36
N PHE A 74 -0.34 2.46 -29.28
CA PHE A 74 -1.54 3.05 -28.70
C PHE A 74 -2.19 4.05 -29.67
N LEU A 75 -1.39 4.94 -30.27
CA LEU A 75 -1.88 5.93 -31.23
C LEU A 75 -2.44 5.30 -32.51
N GLU A 76 -1.91 4.15 -32.93
CA GLU A 76 -2.47 3.32 -34.01
C GLU A 76 -3.87 2.75 -33.70
N VAL A 77 -4.27 2.71 -32.42
CA VAL A 77 -5.63 2.31 -31.99
C VAL A 77 -6.51 3.53 -31.71
N THR A 78 -5.92 4.61 -31.19
CA THR A 78 -6.65 5.83 -30.81
C THR A 78 -5.73 7.05 -30.81
N ASN A 79 -6.03 8.06 -31.62
CA ASN A 79 -5.21 9.25 -31.73
C ASN A 79 -5.50 10.27 -30.62
N GLY A 80 -5.10 9.94 -29.40
CA GLY A 80 -5.48 10.63 -28.16
C GLY A 80 -6.46 9.80 -27.35
N TRP A 81 -6.81 10.25 -26.14
CA TRP A 81 -7.71 9.49 -25.25
C TRP A 81 -8.36 10.36 -24.19
N ARG A 82 -9.64 10.12 -23.89
CA ARG A 82 -10.35 10.84 -22.81
C ARG A 82 -10.28 10.08 -21.51
N ASP A 83 -10.23 10.83 -20.42
CA ASP A 83 -10.33 10.30 -19.06
C ASP A 83 -9.31 9.17 -18.77
N ALA A 84 -8.01 9.46 -18.94
CA ALA A 84 -6.90 8.57 -18.60
C ALA A 84 -6.70 8.46 -17.08
N GLY A 85 -7.66 7.84 -16.41
CA GLY A 85 -7.77 7.78 -14.97
C GLY A 85 -8.64 8.91 -14.42
N CYS A 86 -8.70 9.07 -13.10
CA CYS A 86 -9.61 10.05 -12.49
C CYS A 86 -9.14 11.51 -12.54
N PHE A 87 -7.87 11.74 -12.91
CA PHE A 87 -7.24 13.06 -12.79
C PHE A 87 -6.62 13.58 -14.09
N ILE A 88 -6.53 12.76 -15.15
CA ILE A 88 -6.22 13.24 -16.50
C ILE A 88 -7.43 13.07 -17.37
N TYR A 89 -7.78 14.17 -18.01
CA TYR A 89 -9.02 14.34 -18.72
C TYR A 89 -8.86 14.09 -20.20
N GLU A 90 -7.67 14.37 -20.74
CA GLU A 90 -7.36 14.16 -22.15
C GLU A 90 -5.87 13.91 -22.34
N LEU A 91 -5.55 12.88 -23.12
CA LEU A 91 -4.21 12.59 -23.64
C LEU A 91 -4.07 13.09 -25.06
N ALA A 92 -2.89 13.62 -25.34
CA ALA A 92 -2.49 14.15 -26.63
C ALA A 92 -2.47 13.07 -27.72
N GLY A 93 -2.87 13.49 -28.92
CA GLY A 93 -2.67 12.73 -30.16
C GLY A 93 -1.41 13.17 -30.90
N THR A 94 -1.18 12.62 -32.08
CA THR A 94 -0.03 12.90 -32.95
C THR A 94 0.18 14.38 -33.24
N GLU A 95 -0.90 15.15 -33.36
CA GLU A 95 -0.86 16.57 -33.68
C GLU A 95 -0.55 17.46 -32.47
N THR A 96 -0.87 17.00 -31.26
CA THR A 96 -0.82 17.80 -30.02
C THR A 96 0.25 17.33 -29.03
N LEU A 97 0.91 16.20 -29.28
CA LEU A 97 2.11 15.78 -28.54
C LEU A 97 3.19 16.84 -28.67
N GLU A 98 3.76 17.31 -27.56
CA GLU A 98 4.71 18.43 -27.57
C GLU A 98 5.64 18.34 -26.36
N TRP A 99 6.87 18.84 -26.50
CA TRP A 99 7.82 18.92 -25.39
C TRP A 99 7.27 19.84 -24.31
N LEU A 100 7.29 19.40 -23.05
CA LEU A 100 6.63 20.11 -21.95
C LEU A 100 7.10 21.56 -21.84
N ALA A 101 8.39 21.82 -22.07
CA ALA A 101 8.99 23.16 -22.05
C ALA A 101 8.40 24.13 -23.09
N ASP A 102 7.86 23.61 -24.20
CA ASP A 102 7.29 24.41 -25.29
C ASP A 102 5.78 24.62 -25.14
N THR A 103 5.19 24.16 -24.04
CA THR A 103 3.75 24.24 -23.78
C THR A 103 3.42 25.23 -22.65
N PRO A 104 2.13 25.64 -22.50
CA PRO A 104 1.68 26.37 -21.32
C PRO A 104 1.92 25.64 -19.98
N ASP A 105 2.18 24.32 -20.02
CA ASP A 105 2.51 23.51 -18.86
C ASP A 105 3.96 23.66 -18.39
N ALA A 106 4.76 24.50 -19.05
CA ALA A 106 6.12 24.84 -18.61
C ALA A 106 6.18 25.43 -17.17
N HIS A 107 5.05 25.87 -16.62
CA HIS A 107 4.95 26.30 -15.22
C HIS A 107 5.34 25.18 -14.22
N TRP A 108 5.16 23.90 -14.57
CA TRP A 108 5.65 22.77 -13.76
C TRP A 108 7.16 22.83 -13.55
N ILE A 109 7.93 23.19 -14.58
CA ILE A 109 9.38 23.35 -14.49
C ILE A 109 9.73 24.41 -13.45
N THR A 110 9.01 25.54 -13.47
CA THR A 110 9.27 26.64 -12.52
C THR A 110 8.91 26.27 -11.09
N ALA A 111 7.83 25.50 -10.88
CA ALA A 111 7.37 25.11 -9.55
C ALA A 111 8.35 24.15 -8.85
N TYR A 112 9.07 23.34 -9.63
CA TYR A 112 10.00 22.34 -9.10
C TYR A 112 11.47 22.76 -9.17
N ALA A 113 11.80 23.87 -9.85
CA ALA A 113 13.17 24.37 -9.95
C ALA A 113 13.80 24.81 -8.61
N TRP A 114 12.99 25.15 -7.60
CA TRP A 114 13.51 25.58 -6.28
C TRP A 114 13.94 24.43 -5.38
N ALA A 115 13.49 23.20 -5.68
CA ALA A 115 13.79 22.01 -4.90
C ALA A 115 15.10 21.33 -5.36
N ASP A 116 15.59 21.66 -6.55
CA ASP A 116 16.75 21.00 -7.16
C ASP A 116 18.08 21.62 -6.72
N GLU A 117 18.96 20.80 -6.14
CA GLU A 117 20.37 21.18 -5.91
C GLU A 117 21.16 21.26 -7.23
N ASP A 118 20.81 20.41 -8.21
CA ASP A 118 21.26 20.48 -9.60
C ASP A 118 20.05 20.63 -10.54
N PRO A 119 19.83 21.81 -11.14
CA PRO A 119 18.69 22.07 -12.04
C PRO A 119 18.66 21.23 -13.31
N ALA A 120 19.76 20.58 -13.71
CA ALA A 120 19.83 19.76 -14.92
C ALA A 120 19.47 18.28 -14.65
N GLU A 121 19.86 17.76 -13.49
CA GLU A 121 19.62 16.35 -13.11
C GLU A 121 18.41 16.19 -12.18
N GLY A 122 17.90 17.28 -11.60
CA GLY A 122 16.72 17.30 -10.74
C GLY A 122 15.37 17.25 -11.47
N GLU A 123 14.29 17.43 -10.71
CA GLU A 123 12.91 17.30 -11.19
C GLU A 123 12.57 18.33 -12.26
N ALA A 124 13.09 19.55 -12.17
CA ALA A 124 12.90 20.59 -13.18
C ALA A 124 13.64 20.27 -14.48
N GLY A 125 14.83 19.67 -14.39
CA GLY A 125 15.58 19.15 -15.54
C GLY A 125 14.81 18.05 -16.26
N LEU A 126 14.24 17.10 -15.49
CA LEU A 126 13.35 16.05 -15.99
C LEU A 126 12.15 16.64 -16.72
N LEU A 127 11.41 17.53 -16.07
CA LEU A 127 10.23 18.17 -16.68
C LEU A 127 10.58 18.91 -17.97
N ARG A 128 11.72 19.60 -18.03
CA ARG A 128 12.13 20.40 -19.20
C ARG A 128 12.37 19.56 -20.45
N ARG A 129 12.97 18.39 -20.31
CA ARG A 129 13.28 17.48 -21.44
C ARG A 129 12.14 16.54 -21.80
N SER A 130 11.10 16.48 -20.99
CA SER A 130 10.05 15.46 -21.11
C SER A 130 9.02 15.78 -22.20
N LEU A 131 8.54 14.73 -22.87
CA LEU A 131 7.41 14.80 -23.79
C LEU A 131 6.10 14.80 -23.01
N ARG A 132 5.28 15.85 -23.11
CA ARG A 132 3.99 15.94 -22.42
C ARG A 132 2.95 15.06 -23.09
N LEU A 133 2.27 14.23 -22.29
CA LEU A 133 1.17 13.36 -22.73
C LEU A 133 -0.20 13.93 -22.42
N SER A 134 -0.40 14.54 -21.26
CA SER A 134 -1.70 15.05 -20.83
C SER A 134 -1.96 16.47 -21.32
N LEU A 135 -3.10 16.72 -21.96
CA LEU A 135 -3.53 18.05 -22.40
C LEU A 135 -4.31 18.80 -21.32
N SER A 136 -5.03 18.07 -20.47
CA SER A 136 -5.75 18.64 -19.35
C SER A 136 -5.89 17.62 -18.21
N GLY A 137 -5.91 18.11 -16.98
CA GLY A 137 -5.98 17.30 -15.76
C GLY A 137 -6.25 18.13 -14.50
N ASP A 138 -6.42 17.45 -13.37
CA ASP A 138 -6.65 18.05 -12.05
C ASP A 138 -5.33 18.41 -11.37
N VAL A 139 -4.72 19.50 -11.85
CA VAL A 139 -3.39 19.97 -11.44
C VAL A 139 -2.40 18.80 -11.35
N ALA A 140 -2.41 18.00 -12.43
CA ALA A 140 -1.61 16.81 -12.61
C ALA A 140 -1.17 16.69 -14.07
N VAL A 141 -0.02 16.05 -14.29
CA VAL A 141 0.60 15.93 -15.61
C VAL A 141 1.18 14.52 -15.81
N MET A 142 1.03 14.02 -17.04
CA MET A 142 1.73 12.82 -17.54
C MET A 142 2.75 13.21 -18.57
N PHE A 143 3.92 12.60 -18.52
CA PHE A 143 4.99 12.86 -19.47
C PHE A 143 5.96 11.67 -19.60
N LEU A 144 6.78 11.67 -20.65
CA LEU A 144 7.81 10.66 -20.93
C LEU A 144 9.19 11.28 -20.96
N ASP A 145 10.19 10.59 -20.40
CA ASP A 145 11.59 11.00 -20.47
C ASP A 145 12.31 10.33 -21.65
N PRO A 146 12.68 11.07 -22.71
CA PRO A 146 13.36 10.50 -23.87
C PRO A 146 14.81 10.04 -23.58
N ASP A 147 15.38 10.42 -22.44
CA ASP A 147 16.76 10.08 -22.07
C ASP A 147 16.83 8.87 -21.12
N ASP A 148 15.69 8.41 -20.59
CA ASP A 148 15.57 7.20 -19.78
C ASP A 148 14.84 6.11 -20.57
N VAL A 149 15.61 5.35 -21.35
CA VAL A 149 15.11 4.37 -22.32
C VAL A 149 15.54 2.96 -21.91
N ASP A 150 14.59 2.02 -21.85
CA ASP A 150 14.87 0.61 -21.55
C ASP A 150 15.36 -0.17 -22.79
N ASP A 151 15.77 -1.43 -22.59
CA ASP A 151 16.28 -2.30 -23.66
C ASP A 151 15.26 -2.57 -24.79
N ARG A 152 13.98 -2.24 -24.59
CA ARG A 152 12.90 -2.39 -25.57
C ARG A 152 12.61 -1.10 -26.34
N GLY A 153 13.33 -0.01 -26.04
CA GLY A 153 13.07 1.31 -26.60
C GLY A 153 11.89 2.03 -25.94
N GLU A 154 11.37 1.53 -24.81
CA GLU A 154 10.36 2.23 -24.04
C GLU A 154 11.00 3.36 -23.25
N TRP A 155 10.36 4.52 -23.29
CA TRP A 155 10.75 5.67 -22.47
C TRP A 155 10.10 5.53 -21.10
N ALA A 156 10.82 5.90 -20.05
CA ALA A 156 10.25 5.99 -18.72
C ALA A 156 9.10 7.00 -18.71
N ALA A 157 7.99 6.60 -18.11
CA ALA A 157 6.79 7.41 -18.01
C ALA A 157 6.61 7.94 -16.59
N TYR A 158 6.01 9.11 -16.45
CA TYR A 158 5.87 9.77 -15.16
C TYR A 158 4.45 10.28 -14.93
N TRP A 159 4.04 10.19 -13.66
CA TRP A 159 2.84 10.81 -13.12
C TRP A 159 3.23 11.83 -12.06
N LEU A 160 2.76 13.07 -12.18
CA LEU A 160 2.99 14.13 -11.20
C LEU A 160 1.68 14.84 -10.87
N SER A 161 1.44 15.10 -9.59
CA SER A 161 0.34 15.98 -9.15
C SER A 161 0.79 16.91 -8.03
N SER A 162 0.34 18.16 -8.08
CA SER A 162 0.78 19.21 -7.15
C SER A 162 0.27 19.00 -5.71
N TRP A 163 -0.85 18.29 -5.58
CA TRP A 163 -1.53 18.07 -4.30
C TRP A 163 -1.04 16.81 -3.57
N SER A 164 -0.24 15.95 -4.21
CA SER A 164 0.25 14.72 -3.57
C SER A 164 1.30 15.00 -2.48
N GLY A 165 2.06 16.09 -2.62
CA GLY A 165 3.26 16.34 -1.83
C GLY A 165 4.42 15.40 -2.18
N GLU A 166 4.29 14.59 -3.23
CA GLU A 166 5.31 13.68 -3.76
C GLU A 166 5.85 14.23 -5.09
N GLY A 167 7.10 13.89 -5.40
CA GLY A 167 7.72 14.18 -6.69
C GLY A 167 7.20 13.28 -7.83
N PRO A 168 7.75 13.40 -9.04
CA PRO A 168 7.32 12.61 -10.19
C PRO A 168 7.46 11.10 -9.96
N ARG A 169 6.34 10.37 -10.02
CA ARG A 169 6.33 8.91 -9.88
C ARG A 169 6.67 8.26 -11.20
N ARG A 170 7.80 7.55 -11.24
CA ARG A 170 8.34 6.85 -12.42
C ARG A 170 7.64 5.50 -12.69
N PHE A 171 7.45 5.19 -13.97
CA PHE A 171 7.01 3.93 -14.53
C PHE A 171 7.94 3.50 -15.67
N GLY A 172 8.02 2.20 -15.94
CA GLY A 172 8.93 1.66 -16.96
C GLY A 172 8.52 1.92 -18.42
N SER A 173 7.27 2.33 -18.67
CA SER A 173 6.76 2.61 -20.03
C SER A 173 5.43 3.37 -20.00
N PHE A 174 5.01 3.91 -21.15
CA PHE A 174 3.68 4.49 -21.32
C PHE A 174 2.56 3.46 -21.01
N ALA A 175 2.71 2.21 -21.45
CA ALA A 175 1.78 1.13 -21.11
C ALA A 175 1.64 0.90 -19.59
N ALA A 176 2.76 0.90 -18.86
CA ALA A 176 2.74 0.70 -17.41
C ALA A 176 2.04 1.85 -16.68
N LEU A 177 2.26 3.10 -17.13
CA LEU A 177 1.55 4.27 -16.62
C LEU A 177 0.04 4.16 -16.87
N LEU A 178 -0.39 3.85 -18.10
CA LEU A 178 -1.82 3.73 -18.44
C LEU A 178 -2.51 2.61 -17.66
N TYR A 179 -1.83 1.49 -17.44
CA TYR A 179 -2.36 0.42 -16.60
C TYR A 179 -2.53 0.86 -15.13
N ASP A 180 -1.58 1.63 -14.59
CA ASP A 180 -1.70 2.18 -13.23
C ASP A 180 -2.87 3.16 -13.11
N GLN A 181 -3.13 3.95 -14.15
CA GLN A 181 -4.26 4.87 -14.19
C GLN A 181 -5.61 4.15 -14.27
N TYR A 182 -5.65 3.02 -14.97
CA TYR A 182 -6.80 2.13 -14.97
C TYR A 182 -7.04 1.48 -13.59
N ALA A 183 -5.98 1.02 -12.93
CA ALA A 183 -6.07 0.52 -11.56
C ALA A 183 -6.55 1.61 -10.58
N SER A 184 -6.03 2.84 -10.71
CA SER A 184 -6.45 4.00 -9.92
C SER A 184 -7.92 4.37 -10.14
N PHE A 185 -8.38 4.31 -11.39
CA PHE A 185 -9.81 4.44 -11.72
C PHE A 185 -10.66 3.42 -10.96
N HIS A 186 -10.27 2.14 -10.98
CA HIS A 186 -10.97 1.09 -10.23
C HIS A 186 -10.90 1.32 -8.72
N ALA A 187 -9.77 1.82 -8.23
CA ALA A 187 -9.59 2.11 -6.81
C ALA A 187 -10.55 3.19 -6.30
N LEU A 188 -10.77 4.23 -7.12
CA LEU A 188 -11.54 5.41 -6.76
C LEU A 188 -13.03 5.28 -7.10
N ARG A 189 -13.36 4.70 -8.27
CA ARG A 189 -14.73 4.66 -8.79
C ARG A 189 -15.43 3.32 -8.56
N ARG A 190 -14.69 2.24 -8.33
CA ARG A 190 -15.21 0.89 -8.05
C ARG A 190 -16.36 0.46 -8.99
N PRO A 191 -16.21 0.64 -10.32
CA PRO A 191 -17.28 0.31 -11.24
C PRO A 191 -17.65 -1.18 -11.13
N PRO A 192 -18.93 -1.53 -11.34
CA PRO A 192 -19.28 -2.92 -11.57
C PRO A 192 -18.72 -3.36 -12.94
N GLY A 193 -18.16 -4.56 -13.01
CA GLY A 193 -17.59 -5.05 -14.26
C GLY A 193 -16.67 -6.25 -14.09
N ALA A 194 -16.17 -6.73 -15.23
CA ALA A 194 -15.33 -7.92 -15.30
C ALA A 194 -14.04 -7.76 -14.47
N THR A 195 -13.48 -6.55 -14.40
CA THR A 195 -12.27 -6.31 -13.60
C THR A 195 -12.56 -6.33 -12.11
N ARG A 196 -13.73 -5.86 -11.66
CA ARG A 196 -14.16 -6.02 -10.27
C ARG A 196 -14.29 -7.49 -9.92
N ASP A 197 -15.07 -8.21 -10.70
CA ASP A 197 -15.39 -9.62 -10.44
C ASP A 197 -14.11 -10.50 -10.52
N HIS A 198 -13.20 -10.20 -11.45
CA HIS A 198 -11.88 -10.85 -11.53
C HIS A 198 -11.07 -10.66 -10.26
N TRP A 199 -10.96 -9.42 -9.77
CA TRP A 199 -10.17 -9.14 -8.57
C TRP A 199 -10.83 -9.70 -7.31
N ASP A 200 -12.16 -9.71 -7.21
CA ASP A 200 -12.86 -10.35 -6.09
C ASP A 200 -12.61 -11.86 -6.05
N ALA A 201 -12.66 -12.54 -7.20
CA ALA A 201 -12.31 -13.96 -7.31
C ALA A 201 -10.81 -14.21 -7.00
N THR A 202 -9.95 -13.28 -7.40
CA THR A 202 -8.51 -13.36 -7.14
C THR A 202 -8.19 -13.18 -5.66
N VAL A 203 -8.92 -12.31 -4.95
CA VAL A 203 -8.81 -12.17 -3.49
C VAL A 203 -9.17 -13.47 -2.80
N GLU A 204 -10.24 -14.14 -3.23
CA GLU A 204 -10.60 -15.45 -2.67
C GLU A 204 -9.55 -16.52 -2.97
N THR A 205 -9.01 -16.54 -4.19
CA THR A 205 -7.91 -17.44 -4.57
C THR A 205 -6.68 -17.21 -3.69
N ALA A 206 -6.30 -15.95 -3.49
CA ALA A 206 -5.16 -15.58 -2.65
C ALA A 206 -5.38 -15.94 -1.18
N ARG A 207 -6.61 -15.82 -0.67
CA ARG A 207 -6.98 -16.25 0.68
C ARG A 207 -6.76 -17.76 0.85
N LEU A 208 -7.23 -18.57 -0.09
CA LEU A 208 -7.06 -20.02 -0.06
C LEU A 208 -5.58 -20.42 -0.19
N ALA A 209 -4.83 -19.77 -1.08
CA ALA A 209 -3.39 -19.96 -1.23
C ALA A 209 -2.63 -19.63 0.07
N ALA A 210 -3.00 -18.54 0.76
CA ALA A 210 -2.41 -18.19 2.05
C ALA A 210 -2.68 -19.26 3.13
N LEU A 211 -3.89 -19.83 3.16
CA LEU A 211 -4.25 -20.90 4.09
C LEU A 211 -3.54 -22.22 3.78
N ASP A 212 -3.17 -22.47 2.53
CA ASP A 212 -2.34 -23.61 2.10
C ASP A 212 -0.83 -23.38 2.33
N GLY A 213 -0.45 -22.19 2.80
CA GLY A 213 0.94 -21.83 3.09
C GLY A 213 1.68 -21.14 1.94
N GLU A 214 1.03 -20.87 0.81
CA GLU A 214 1.60 -20.12 -0.34
C GLU A 214 1.60 -18.60 -0.10
N VAL A 215 2.11 -18.17 1.06
CA VAL A 215 2.00 -16.78 1.55
C VAL A 215 2.63 -15.76 0.60
N ALA A 216 3.77 -16.07 -0.01
CA ALA A 216 4.45 -15.14 -0.92
C ALA A 216 3.58 -14.81 -2.16
N ASN A 217 3.02 -15.84 -2.79
CA ASN A 217 2.12 -15.70 -3.93
C ASN A 217 0.83 -14.96 -3.54
N ALA A 218 0.24 -15.34 -2.40
CA ALA A 218 -0.94 -14.66 -1.87
C ALA A 218 -0.70 -13.15 -1.64
N LEU A 219 0.44 -12.78 -1.05
CA LEU A 219 0.79 -11.37 -0.84
C LEU A 219 0.87 -10.58 -2.15
N THR A 220 1.47 -11.15 -3.20
CA THR A 220 1.53 -10.52 -4.53
C THR A 220 0.14 -10.31 -5.12
N LEU A 221 -0.73 -11.32 -5.07
CA LEU A 221 -2.09 -11.22 -5.59
C LEU A 221 -2.95 -10.21 -4.80
N LEU A 222 -2.83 -10.21 -3.48
CA LEU A 222 -3.57 -9.29 -2.61
C LEU A 222 -3.10 -7.85 -2.78
N GLU A 223 -1.81 -7.62 -2.98
CA GLU A 223 -1.27 -6.29 -3.25
C GLU A 223 -1.85 -5.72 -4.55
N GLU A 224 -1.86 -6.52 -5.62
CA GLU A 224 -2.42 -6.08 -6.90
C GLU A 224 -3.94 -5.87 -6.81
N ALA A 225 -4.69 -6.77 -6.16
CA ALA A 225 -6.12 -6.58 -5.93
C ALA A 225 -6.42 -5.34 -5.07
N GLN A 226 -5.58 -5.04 -4.08
CA GLN A 226 -5.69 -3.83 -3.27
C GLN A 226 -5.48 -2.57 -4.12
N ARG A 227 -4.54 -2.58 -5.08
CA ARG A 227 -4.33 -1.47 -6.03
C ARG A 227 -5.56 -1.19 -6.89
N PHE A 228 -6.36 -2.20 -7.20
CA PHE A 228 -7.65 -2.05 -7.87
C PHE A 228 -8.80 -1.65 -6.94
N GLY A 229 -8.53 -1.35 -5.67
CA GLY A 229 -9.53 -0.93 -4.67
C GLY A 229 -10.40 -2.06 -4.18
N ARG A 230 -9.81 -3.19 -3.81
CA ARG A 230 -10.52 -4.27 -3.10
C ARG A 230 -10.20 -4.23 -1.59
N PRO A 231 -11.09 -3.66 -0.75
CA PRO A 231 -10.90 -3.57 0.71
C PRO A 231 -10.52 -4.89 1.38
N ARG A 232 -11.19 -5.98 0.99
CA ARG A 232 -10.93 -7.33 1.51
C ARG A 232 -9.49 -7.78 1.26
N ALA A 233 -8.89 -7.36 0.14
CA ALA A 233 -7.49 -7.66 -0.16
C ALA A 233 -6.54 -7.00 0.84
N GLY A 234 -6.78 -5.72 1.16
CA GLY A 234 -6.01 -4.98 2.17
C GLY A 234 -6.11 -5.61 3.56
N LEU A 235 -7.32 -6.02 3.96
CA LEU A 235 -7.56 -6.70 5.25
C LEU A 235 -6.77 -8.02 5.38
N LEU A 236 -6.81 -8.87 4.34
CA LEU A 236 -6.07 -10.13 4.33
C LEU A 236 -4.55 -9.88 4.27
N ARG A 237 -4.10 -8.95 3.43
CA ARG A 237 -2.69 -8.58 3.29
C ARG A 237 -2.10 -8.07 4.60
N ALA A 238 -2.84 -7.23 5.33
CA ALA A 238 -2.42 -6.70 6.62
C ALA A 238 -2.17 -7.80 7.65
N GLN A 239 -3.03 -8.83 7.71
CA GLN A 239 -2.84 -9.98 8.60
C GLN A 239 -1.56 -10.77 8.26
N LEU A 240 -1.35 -11.07 6.98
CA LEU A 240 -0.19 -11.83 6.51
C LEU A 240 1.13 -11.06 6.71
N LEU A 241 1.16 -9.78 6.34
CA LEU A 241 2.32 -8.92 6.57
C LEU A 241 2.61 -8.76 8.06
N GLY A 242 1.57 -8.60 8.86
CA GLY A 242 1.66 -8.52 10.32
C GLY A 242 2.33 -9.74 10.94
N MET A 243 1.89 -10.95 10.56
CA MET A 243 2.53 -12.18 11.03
C MET A 243 3.98 -12.31 10.59
N ARG A 244 4.35 -11.77 9.42
CA ARG A 244 5.75 -11.68 8.96
C ARG A 244 6.53 -10.53 9.60
N GLY A 245 5.93 -9.80 10.55
CA GLY A 245 6.49 -8.62 11.22
C GLY A 245 6.75 -7.43 10.31
N ARG A 246 6.13 -7.39 9.12
CA ARG A 246 6.19 -6.27 8.17
C ARG A 246 5.09 -5.26 8.48
N TRP A 247 4.97 -4.88 9.76
CA TRP A 247 3.88 -4.03 10.28
C TRP A 247 3.85 -2.64 9.65
N TYR A 248 5.01 -2.09 9.30
CA TYR A 248 5.12 -0.83 8.55
C TYR A 248 4.38 -0.89 7.20
N GLU A 249 4.41 -2.04 6.54
CA GLU A 249 3.79 -2.25 5.22
C GLU A 249 2.32 -2.70 5.31
N ALA A 250 1.91 -3.23 6.46
CA ALA A 250 0.53 -3.67 6.71
C ALA A 250 -0.46 -2.50 6.75
N ARG A 251 0.03 -1.28 7.07
CA ARG A 251 -0.76 -0.03 7.09
C ARG A 251 -2.14 -0.20 7.73
N VAL A 252 -2.20 -0.82 8.92
CA VAL A 252 -3.44 -1.20 9.61
C VAL A 252 -4.40 -0.02 9.79
N GLY A 253 -3.88 1.19 10.02
CA GLY A 253 -4.68 2.41 10.10
C GLY A 253 -5.43 2.78 8.81
N ASP A 254 -4.99 2.29 7.65
CA ASP A 254 -5.73 2.50 6.40
C ASP A 254 -7.00 1.64 6.35
N LEU A 255 -7.05 0.51 7.06
CA LEU A 255 -8.22 -0.39 7.07
C LEU A 255 -9.45 0.23 7.73
N VAL A 256 -9.27 1.21 8.62
CA VAL A 256 -10.37 1.93 9.29
C VAL A 256 -10.84 3.16 8.51
N HIS A 257 -10.11 3.54 7.45
CA HIS A 257 -10.52 4.64 6.61
C HIS A 257 -11.77 4.24 5.80
N PRO A 258 -12.85 5.04 5.74
CA PRO A 258 -14.10 4.67 5.06
C PRO A 258 -13.91 4.23 3.62
N ARG A 259 -12.93 4.82 2.92
CA ARG A 259 -12.59 4.39 1.55
C ARG A 259 -12.03 2.98 1.47
N ASN A 260 -11.42 2.43 2.51
CA ASN A 260 -10.73 1.13 2.47
C ASN A 260 -11.33 0.11 3.44
N ALA A 261 -12.33 0.50 4.22
CA ALA A 261 -13.01 -0.39 5.15
C ALA A 261 -13.80 -1.46 4.38
N VAL A 262 -13.75 -2.69 4.88
CA VAL A 262 -14.66 -3.75 4.46
C VAL A 262 -16.04 -3.45 5.05
N ASP A 263 -17.11 -3.72 4.29
CA ASP A 263 -18.47 -3.53 4.79
C ASP A 263 -18.70 -4.35 6.06
N GLY A 264 -19.27 -3.72 7.10
CA GLY A 264 -19.49 -4.36 8.39
C GLY A 264 -18.21 -4.67 9.19
N LEU A 265 -17.07 -4.06 8.84
CA LEU A 265 -15.81 -4.33 9.52
C LEU A 265 -15.91 -4.05 11.01
N PHE A 266 -16.48 -2.92 11.43
CA PHE A 266 -16.52 -2.52 12.84
C PHE A 266 -17.39 -3.45 13.71
N GLU A 267 -18.40 -4.08 13.13
CA GLU A 267 -19.27 -5.06 13.77
C GLU A 267 -18.65 -6.46 13.80
N SER A 268 -17.59 -6.69 13.03
CA SER A 268 -16.94 -7.99 12.90
C SER A 268 -16.10 -8.33 14.16
N PRO A 269 -16.17 -9.58 14.65
CA PRO A 269 -15.23 -10.07 15.67
C PRO A 269 -13.76 -9.99 15.23
N LEU A 270 -13.48 -10.08 13.93
CA LEU A 270 -12.13 -9.86 13.39
C LEU A 270 -11.65 -8.44 13.68
N PHE A 271 -12.53 -7.44 13.67
CA PHE A 271 -12.11 -6.09 14.04
C PHE A 271 -12.05 -5.93 15.56
N THR A 272 -13.13 -6.21 16.26
CA THR A 272 -13.27 -5.88 17.69
C THR A 272 -12.38 -6.69 18.63
N GLU A 273 -11.98 -7.90 18.23
CA GLU A 273 -11.16 -8.80 19.05
C GLU A 273 -9.74 -9.01 18.50
N GLU A 274 -9.47 -8.77 17.21
CA GLU A 274 -8.13 -8.95 16.64
C GLU A 274 -7.45 -7.62 16.27
N LEU A 275 -8.07 -6.82 15.40
CA LEU A 275 -7.47 -5.57 14.92
C LEU A 275 -7.51 -4.45 15.95
N LEU A 276 -8.59 -4.30 16.70
CA LEU A 276 -8.76 -3.19 17.64
C LEU A 276 -7.77 -3.24 18.80
N PRO A 277 -7.54 -4.37 19.49
CA PRO A 277 -6.47 -4.45 20.48
C PRO A 277 -5.11 -4.13 19.88
N LEU A 278 -4.84 -4.60 18.66
CA LEU A 278 -3.59 -4.31 17.96
C LEU A 278 -3.43 -2.81 17.67
N ILE A 279 -4.50 -2.13 17.24
CA ILE A 279 -4.51 -0.68 17.01
C ILE A 279 -4.31 0.09 18.32
N CYS A 280 -4.97 -0.31 19.40
CA CYS A 280 -4.82 0.30 20.73
C CYS A 280 -3.38 0.16 21.26
N PHE A 281 -2.70 -0.92 20.89
CA PHE A 281 -1.35 -1.22 21.33
C PHE A 281 -0.32 -1.13 20.19
N GLU A 282 -0.61 -0.34 19.16
CA GLU A 282 0.22 -0.23 17.95
C GLU A 282 1.63 0.27 18.25
N GLU A 283 1.81 1.07 19.30
CA GLU A 283 3.14 1.50 19.78
C GLU A 283 4.05 0.34 20.20
N ARG A 284 3.47 -0.82 20.54
CA ARG A 284 4.21 -2.04 20.92
C ARG A 284 4.70 -2.82 19.70
N LEU A 285 4.26 -2.46 18.49
CA LEU A 285 4.74 -3.07 17.26
C LEU A 285 6.13 -2.54 16.88
N PRO A 286 7.03 -3.40 16.38
CA PRO A 286 8.31 -2.96 15.84
C PRO A 286 8.13 -1.93 14.73
N ASN A 287 8.93 -0.86 14.76
CA ASN A 287 8.92 0.21 13.74
C ASN A 287 7.56 0.91 13.56
N SER A 288 6.73 0.94 14.61
CA SER A 288 5.48 1.70 14.61
C SER A 288 5.74 3.19 14.39
N THR A 289 4.96 3.83 13.50
CA THR A 289 5.04 5.28 13.24
C THR A 289 4.24 6.12 14.24
N GLY A 290 4.01 5.56 15.43
CA GLY A 290 3.15 6.14 16.48
C GLY A 290 1.68 5.81 16.26
N ASN A 291 0.81 6.50 17.01
CA ASN A 291 -0.60 6.15 17.17
C ASN A 291 -1.51 6.51 15.97
N ARG A 292 -1.06 6.24 14.73
CA ARG A 292 -1.79 6.61 13.51
C ARG A 292 -3.10 5.85 13.38
N GLY A 293 -3.10 4.55 13.69
CA GLY A 293 -4.30 3.72 13.64
C GLY A 293 -5.38 4.22 14.61
N LEU A 294 -5.04 4.46 15.88
CA LEU A 294 -6.02 4.96 16.84
C LEU A 294 -6.46 6.39 16.51
N ARG A 295 -5.57 7.26 16.02
CA ARG A 295 -5.96 8.62 15.61
C ARG A 295 -6.97 8.59 14.47
N ALA A 296 -6.74 7.73 13.47
CA ALA A 296 -7.69 7.52 12.38
C ALA A 296 -9.03 6.97 12.92
N LEU A 297 -8.96 5.97 13.81
CA LEU A 297 -10.13 5.38 14.45
C LEU A 297 -10.93 6.41 15.28
N ARG A 298 -10.26 7.24 16.08
CA ARG A 298 -10.90 8.28 16.90
C ARG A 298 -11.58 9.35 16.05
N ARG A 299 -11.06 9.60 14.85
CA ARG A 299 -11.61 10.58 13.91
C ARG A 299 -12.78 10.03 13.08
N LEU A 300 -12.71 8.76 12.68
CA LEU A 300 -13.58 8.18 11.64
C LEU A 300 -14.45 7.03 12.15
N GLY A 301 -14.11 6.42 13.27
CA GLY A 301 -14.76 5.25 13.82
C GLY A 301 -16.06 5.56 14.58
N PRO A 302 -17.00 4.61 14.64
CA PRO A 302 -18.24 4.75 15.41
C PRO A 302 -17.99 4.98 16.91
N PRO A 303 -18.86 5.71 17.64
CA PRO A 303 -18.72 5.96 19.07
C PRO A 303 -18.52 4.68 19.91
N GLN A 304 -19.25 3.62 19.59
CA GLN A 304 -19.18 2.33 20.30
C GLN A 304 -17.80 1.68 20.18
N ILE A 305 -17.12 1.89 19.05
CA ILE A 305 -15.77 1.40 18.83
C ILE A 305 -14.74 2.22 19.60
N ASN A 306 -14.98 3.53 19.76
CA ASN A 306 -14.14 4.39 20.58
C ASN A 306 -14.25 4.03 22.07
N GLU A 307 -15.45 3.75 22.57
CA GLU A 307 -15.69 3.23 23.93
C GLU A 307 -14.98 1.89 24.15
N LEU A 308 -15.08 0.98 23.17
CA LEU A 308 -14.38 -0.30 23.23
C LEU A 308 -12.85 -0.12 23.21
N ALA A 309 -12.34 0.84 22.42
CA ALA A 309 -10.94 1.19 22.39
C ALA A 309 -10.47 1.76 23.75
N ASP A 310 -11.28 2.60 24.40
CA ASP A 310 -10.99 3.10 25.75
C ASP A 310 -10.91 1.96 26.76
N ALA A 311 -11.81 0.99 26.69
CA ALA A 311 -11.79 -0.19 27.56
C ALA A 311 -10.53 -1.06 27.38
N TYR A 312 -9.97 -1.14 26.16
CA TYR A 312 -8.67 -1.80 25.97
C TYR A 312 -7.51 -0.96 26.52
N LEU A 313 -7.54 0.36 26.34
CA LEU A 313 -6.47 1.26 26.77
C LEU A 313 -6.38 1.41 28.29
N ASP A 314 -7.51 1.44 28.99
CA ASP A 314 -7.57 1.53 30.46
C ASP A 314 -7.42 0.15 31.15
N GLY A 315 -7.41 -0.93 30.36
CA GLY A 315 -7.21 -2.30 30.82
C GLY A 315 -8.46 -2.96 31.42
N SER A 316 -9.61 -2.29 31.42
CA SER A 316 -10.90 -2.87 31.83
C SER A 316 -11.34 -4.03 30.92
N ARG A 317 -10.82 -4.05 29.69
CA ARG A 317 -10.94 -5.17 28.76
C ARG A 317 -9.57 -5.71 28.37
N GLN A 318 -9.38 -7.01 28.56
CA GLN A 318 -8.18 -7.72 28.13
C GLN A 318 -8.37 -8.31 26.72
N PRO A 319 -7.33 -8.37 25.89
CA PRO A 319 -7.40 -9.04 24.60
C PRO A 319 -7.64 -10.55 24.77
N THR A 320 -8.36 -11.11 23.81
CA THR A 320 -8.52 -12.56 23.61
C THR A 320 -7.71 -12.95 22.37
N PHE A 321 -7.00 -14.07 22.42
CA PHE A 321 -6.06 -14.43 21.35
C PHE A 321 -6.67 -15.32 20.26
N GLY A 322 -7.95 -15.67 20.37
CA GLY A 322 -8.68 -16.50 19.42
C GLY A 322 -9.82 -17.25 20.09
N ASN A 323 -10.14 -18.44 19.58
CA ASN A 323 -11.11 -19.34 20.22
C ASN A 323 -10.65 -19.78 21.62
N PRO A 324 -11.58 -20.18 22.52
CA PRO A 324 -11.27 -20.45 23.93
C PRO A 324 -10.14 -21.47 24.17
N GLU A 325 -10.06 -22.52 23.36
CA GLU A 325 -9.02 -23.56 23.48
C GLU A 325 -7.63 -22.99 23.18
N PHE A 326 -7.53 -22.19 22.12
CA PHE A 326 -6.30 -21.51 21.74
C PHE A 326 -5.89 -20.46 22.77
N ASP A 327 -6.83 -19.61 23.18
CA ASP A 327 -6.61 -18.57 24.19
C ASP A 327 -6.10 -19.17 25.51
N THR A 328 -6.69 -20.28 25.97
CA THR A 328 -6.23 -21.01 27.16
C THR A 328 -4.80 -21.53 27.01
N ALA A 329 -4.46 -22.10 25.84
CA ALA A 329 -3.11 -22.59 25.58
C ALA A 329 -2.07 -21.46 25.56
N VAL A 330 -2.40 -20.34 24.92
CA VAL A 330 -1.55 -19.13 24.86
C VAL A 330 -1.35 -18.53 26.26
N ARG A 331 -2.41 -18.43 27.06
CA ARG A 331 -2.30 -17.92 28.45
C ARG A 331 -1.39 -18.78 29.31
N ARG A 332 -1.43 -20.12 29.17
CA ARG A 332 -0.50 -21.01 29.89
C ARG A 332 0.97 -20.75 29.55
N ILE A 333 1.26 -20.50 28.27
CA ILE A 333 2.62 -20.13 27.82
C ILE A 333 3.00 -18.78 28.43
N LEU A 334 2.08 -17.82 28.40
CA LEU A 334 2.28 -16.49 28.94
C LEU A 334 2.54 -16.50 30.45
N ASP A 335 1.73 -17.21 31.22
CA ASP A 335 1.88 -17.34 32.68
C ASP A 335 3.25 -17.91 33.06
N ARG A 336 3.70 -18.94 32.33
CA ARG A 336 5.03 -19.53 32.53
C ARG A 336 6.15 -18.53 32.23
N LEU A 337 6.04 -17.76 31.15
CA LEU A 337 7.04 -16.75 30.79
C LEU A 337 7.05 -15.60 31.81
N LEU A 338 5.88 -15.11 32.22
CA LEU A 338 5.77 -14.03 33.21
C LEU A 338 6.24 -14.42 34.61
N ALA A 339 6.26 -15.72 34.93
CA ALA A 339 6.85 -16.22 36.17
C ALA A 339 8.39 -16.14 36.20
N GLU A 340 9.04 -16.00 35.04
CA GLU A 340 10.50 -15.90 34.96
C GLU A 340 10.99 -14.52 35.42
N PRO A 341 12.06 -14.44 36.25
CA PRO A 341 12.57 -13.17 36.78
C PRO A 341 12.92 -12.14 35.70
N ALA A 342 13.30 -12.60 34.51
CA ALA A 342 13.63 -11.74 33.38
C ALA A 342 12.44 -10.86 32.94
N PHE A 343 11.20 -11.30 33.13
CA PHE A 343 9.99 -10.53 32.79
C PHE A 343 9.49 -9.64 33.93
N GLN A 344 10.12 -9.69 35.10
CA GLN A 344 9.78 -8.90 36.28
C GLN A 344 10.70 -7.69 36.47
N VAL A 345 11.69 -7.51 35.58
CA VAL A 345 12.62 -6.38 35.64
C VAL A 345 11.89 -5.10 35.18
N PRO A 346 11.76 -4.07 36.05
CA PRO A 346 11.08 -2.83 35.71
C PRO A 346 11.85 -2.05 34.65
N GLU A 347 11.14 -1.37 33.76
CA GLU A 347 11.77 -0.44 32.83
C GLU A 347 12.45 0.70 33.62
N PRO A 348 13.66 1.12 33.22
CA PRO A 348 14.32 2.25 33.85
C PRO A 348 13.49 3.52 33.60
N GLU A 349 13.30 4.35 34.63
CA GLU A 349 12.62 5.63 34.46
C GLU A 349 13.31 6.46 33.36
N PRO A 350 12.53 7.15 32.50
CA PRO A 350 13.10 8.04 31.51
C PRO A 350 13.94 9.09 32.24
N VAL A 351 15.23 9.12 31.92
CA VAL A 351 16.13 10.14 32.46
C VAL A 351 15.67 11.46 31.87
N SER A 352 15.04 12.32 32.68
CA SER A 352 14.71 13.68 32.26
C SER A 352 16.00 14.37 31.79
N ASP A 353 15.96 15.07 30.66
CA ASP A 353 17.09 15.80 30.06
C ASP A 353 17.76 16.77 31.04
N ALA A 354 18.65 16.26 31.90
CA ALA A 354 19.46 17.07 32.81
C ALA A 354 20.64 16.30 33.44
N VAL A 355 21.14 15.20 32.86
CA VAL A 355 22.46 14.68 33.26
C VAL A 355 23.18 14.10 32.04
N VAL A 356 24.13 14.86 31.50
CA VAL A 356 25.19 14.32 30.65
C VAL A 356 25.98 13.33 31.50
N VAL A 357 25.68 12.04 31.40
CA VAL A 357 26.52 10.99 31.99
C VAL A 357 27.84 11.01 31.21
N ARG A 358 28.84 11.70 31.77
CA ARG A 358 30.24 11.55 31.35
C ARG A 358 30.55 10.05 31.38
N ARG A 359 30.87 9.48 30.21
CA ARG A 359 31.50 8.15 30.13
C ARG A 359 32.86 8.25 30.81
N SER A 360 32.91 7.97 32.12
CA SER A 360 34.17 7.68 32.78
C SER A 360 34.58 6.27 32.38
N SER A 361 35.62 6.18 31.54
CA SER A 361 36.35 4.97 31.20
C SER A 361 37.15 4.48 32.40
N GLY A 362 36.45 4.13 33.49
CA GLY A 362 37.00 3.46 34.65
C GLY A 362 36.88 1.94 34.45
N ILE A 363 38.01 1.25 34.59
CA ILE A 363 38.09 -0.23 34.61
C ILE A 363 37.11 -0.73 35.69
N LYS A 364 35.98 -1.33 35.30
CA LYS A 364 35.06 -1.98 36.24
C LYS A 364 35.76 -3.19 36.84
N GLY A 365 35.96 -3.18 38.15
CA GLY A 365 36.39 -4.36 38.90
C GLY A 365 35.36 -5.48 38.76
N ALA A 366 35.83 -6.71 38.58
CA ALA A 366 34.99 -7.91 38.58
C ALA A 366 34.22 -7.98 39.91
N GLY A 367 32.91 -7.73 39.89
CA GLY A 367 32.04 -7.80 41.07
C GLY A 367 31.17 -6.57 41.38
N ALA A 368 31.27 -5.47 40.62
CA ALA A 368 30.35 -4.34 40.79
C ALA A 368 28.92 -4.70 40.31
N PRO A 369 27.86 -4.36 41.06
CA PRO A 369 26.48 -4.66 40.66
C PRO A 369 26.13 -3.97 39.34
N LEU A 370 25.38 -4.67 38.49
CA LEU A 370 24.92 -4.15 37.19
C LEU A 370 24.11 -2.86 37.38
N SER A 371 24.37 -1.87 36.53
CA SER A 371 23.53 -0.67 36.44
C SER A 371 22.09 -1.03 36.00
N PRO A 372 21.08 -0.17 36.26
CA PRO A 372 19.71 -0.41 35.80
C PRO A 372 19.63 -0.72 34.30
N PHE A 373 20.39 -0.02 33.45
CA PHE A 373 20.45 -0.27 32.01
C PHE A 373 21.09 -1.61 31.65
N GLU A 374 22.14 -2.03 32.37
CA GLU A 374 22.78 -3.34 32.16
C GLU A 374 21.88 -4.49 32.62
N ARG A 375 21.15 -4.33 33.73
CA ARG A 375 20.12 -5.28 34.17
C ARG A 375 19.00 -5.39 33.14
N GLN A 376 18.51 -4.27 32.63
CA GLN A 376 17.46 -4.26 31.60
C GLN A 376 17.94 -4.90 30.30
N ARG A 377 19.19 -4.66 29.89
CA ARG A 377 19.77 -5.31 28.71
C ARG A 377 19.88 -6.82 28.91
N ALA A 378 20.42 -7.27 30.04
CA ALA A 378 20.54 -8.68 30.36
C ALA A 378 19.16 -9.36 30.43
N ALA A 379 18.18 -8.70 31.05
CA ALA A 379 16.80 -9.15 31.09
C ALA A 379 16.21 -9.30 29.68
N ARG A 380 16.40 -8.31 28.79
CA ARG A 380 15.92 -8.39 27.40
C ARG A 380 16.57 -9.54 26.62
N GLU A 381 17.86 -9.77 26.77
CA GLU A 381 18.51 -10.92 26.12
C GLU A 381 17.99 -12.26 26.66
N GLU A 382 17.75 -12.34 27.97
CA GLU A 382 17.17 -13.53 28.58
C GLU A 382 15.70 -13.74 28.17
N GLN A 383 14.89 -12.67 28.10
CA GLN A 383 13.53 -12.70 27.57
C GLN A 383 13.50 -13.24 26.15
N LYS A 384 14.43 -12.80 25.27
CA LYS A 384 14.55 -13.32 23.89
C LYS A 384 14.87 -14.82 23.88
N ARG A 385 15.79 -15.26 24.74
CA ARG A 385 16.18 -16.67 24.86
C ARG A 385 15.00 -17.54 25.32
N LEU A 386 14.29 -17.10 26.37
CA LEU A 386 13.10 -17.78 26.90
C LEU A 386 11.95 -17.79 25.88
N ALA A 387 11.74 -16.68 25.19
CA ALA A 387 10.78 -16.54 24.10
C ALA A 387 11.08 -17.52 22.95
N ALA A 388 12.33 -17.60 22.48
CA ALA A 388 12.74 -18.56 21.47
C ALA A 388 12.52 -20.02 21.92
N ALA A 389 12.80 -20.33 23.19
CA ALA A 389 12.59 -21.66 23.76
C ALA A 389 11.10 -22.03 23.91
N ALA A 390 10.21 -21.05 24.06
CA ALA A 390 8.77 -21.25 24.15
C ALA A 390 8.08 -21.39 22.79
N TRP A 391 8.80 -21.19 21.67
CA TRP A 391 8.22 -21.30 20.32
C TRP A 391 7.55 -22.64 20.02
N PRO A 392 8.14 -23.82 20.33
CA PRO A 392 7.50 -25.10 20.04
C PRO A 392 6.14 -25.24 20.72
N ASP A 393 5.97 -24.67 21.92
CA ASP A 393 4.70 -24.68 22.62
C ASP A 393 3.66 -23.77 21.95
N LEU A 394 4.09 -22.59 21.46
CA LEU A 394 3.19 -21.75 20.68
C LEU A 394 2.83 -22.42 19.34
N ALA A 395 3.78 -23.08 18.68
CA ALA A 395 3.53 -23.83 17.45
C ALA A 395 2.49 -24.94 17.66
N ALA A 396 2.60 -25.69 18.76
CA ALA A 396 1.59 -26.68 19.14
C ALA A 396 0.24 -26.03 19.48
N ALA A 397 0.23 -24.87 20.14
CA ALA A 397 -1.01 -24.14 20.40
C ALA A 397 -1.70 -23.69 19.10
N LEU A 398 -0.94 -23.30 18.06
CA LEU A 398 -1.51 -22.87 16.76
C LEU A 398 -2.36 -23.95 16.09
N GLU A 399 -2.15 -25.24 16.38
CA GLU A 399 -3.02 -26.33 15.89
C GLU A 399 -4.45 -26.26 16.46
N LEU A 400 -4.62 -25.61 17.62
CA LEU A 400 -5.90 -25.36 18.28
C LEU A 400 -6.59 -24.09 17.79
N TRP A 401 -5.87 -23.22 17.09
CA TRP A 401 -6.41 -21.96 16.60
C TRP A 401 -7.50 -22.20 15.56
N ARG A 402 -8.60 -21.45 15.69
CA ARG A 402 -9.70 -21.44 14.74
C ARG A 402 -10.02 -19.99 14.35
N PRO A 403 -10.25 -19.74 13.05
CA PRO A 403 -10.62 -18.43 12.58
C PRO A 403 -11.99 -18.02 13.14
N ARG A 404 -12.17 -16.72 13.37
CA ARG A 404 -13.41 -16.14 13.91
C ARG A 404 -14.42 -15.84 12.79
N THR A 405 -13.89 -15.55 11.62
CA THR A 405 -14.62 -15.23 10.39
C THR A 405 -13.87 -15.87 9.22
N ALA A 406 -14.51 -15.94 8.05
CA ALA A 406 -13.84 -16.47 6.84
C ALA A 406 -12.59 -15.67 6.44
N ASP A 407 -12.52 -14.39 6.83
CA ASP A 407 -11.43 -13.47 6.53
C ASP A 407 -10.39 -13.38 7.65
N HIS A 408 -10.56 -14.13 8.76
CA HIS A 408 -9.55 -14.25 9.80
C HIS A 408 -8.55 -15.33 9.36
N VAL A 409 -7.41 -14.93 8.81
CA VAL A 409 -6.39 -15.85 8.26
C VAL A 409 -5.17 -16.01 9.14
N ALA A 410 -5.03 -15.17 10.18
CA ALA A 410 -3.96 -15.32 11.16
C ALA A 410 -4.29 -14.68 12.52
N PRO A 411 -3.82 -15.25 13.65
CA PRO A 411 -4.04 -14.76 15.02
C PRO A 411 -3.20 -13.50 15.33
N ILE A 412 -3.53 -12.38 14.70
CA ILE A 412 -2.76 -11.14 14.84
C ILE A 412 -2.91 -10.50 16.23
N ALA A 413 -3.97 -10.82 17.00
CA ALA A 413 -4.14 -10.36 18.38
C ALA A 413 -2.96 -10.72 19.28
N LEU A 414 -2.20 -11.79 18.97
CA LEU A 414 -1.02 -12.16 19.75
C LEU A 414 0.00 -11.01 19.88
N TYR A 415 0.09 -10.15 18.86
CA TYR A 415 1.00 -9.00 18.89
C TYR A 415 0.54 -7.87 19.82
N SER A 416 -0.70 -7.90 20.32
CA SER A 416 -1.22 -6.92 21.27
C SER A 416 -0.58 -7.05 22.67
N HIS A 417 0.07 -8.19 22.95
CA HIS A 417 0.75 -8.48 24.21
C HIS A 417 2.29 -8.48 24.04
N PRO A 418 3.06 -7.73 24.86
CA PRO A 418 4.50 -7.53 24.64
C PRO A 418 5.33 -8.82 24.67
N VAL A 419 5.02 -9.75 25.59
CA VAL A 419 5.71 -11.04 25.69
C VAL A 419 5.46 -11.92 24.45
N LEU A 420 4.23 -11.96 23.96
CA LEU A 420 3.85 -12.75 22.79
C LEU A 420 4.40 -12.14 21.51
N ALA A 421 4.39 -10.81 21.39
CA ALA A 421 5.05 -10.09 20.31
C ALA A 421 6.56 -10.40 20.25
N THR A 422 7.24 -10.43 21.41
CA THR A 422 8.66 -10.82 21.52
C THR A 422 8.86 -12.27 21.08
N LEU A 423 7.98 -13.18 21.50
CA LEU A 423 7.99 -14.59 21.10
C LEU A 423 7.83 -14.75 19.58
N LEU A 424 6.88 -14.06 18.96
CA LEU A 424 6.65 -14.09 17.50
C LEU A 424 7.79 -13.47 16.68
N GLN A 425 8.59 -12.58 17.28
CA GLN A 425 9.76 -11.96 16.65
C GLN A 425 11.02 -12.83 16.74
N HIS A 426 11.15 -13.61 17.81
CA HIS A 426 12.36 -14.38 18.13
C HIS A 426 12.18 -15.90 18.06
N GLY A 427 11.06 -16.38 17.53
CA GLY A 427 10.91 -17.77 17.09
C GLY A 427 11.99 -18.19 16.07
N PRO A 428 12.12 -19.50 15.76
CA PRO A 428 13.13 -20.02 14.85
C PRO A 428 13.14 -19.20 13.56
N SER A 429 14.35 -18.88 13.09
CA SER A 429 14.62 -17.91 12.05
C SER A 429 13.57 -17.95 10.94
N ARG A 430 13.02 -16.77 10.63
CA ARG A 430 12.05 -16.50 9.54
C ARG A 430 12.61 -16.76 8.13
N THR A 431 13.58 -17.65 8.00
CA THR A 431 14.11 -18.19 6.75
C THR A 431 13.27 -19.38 6.33
N LYS A 432 12.14 -19.08 5.70
CA LYS A 432 11.68 -19.69 4.45
C LYS A 432 10.62 -18.80 3.83
#